data_AF-A0A7X0L3D5-F1
#
_entry.id   AF-A0A7X0L3D5-F1
#
_cell.length_a   1.000
_cell.length_b   1.000
_cell.length_c   1.000
_cell.angle_alpha   90.00
_cell.angle_beta   90.00
_cell.angle_gamma   90.00
#
_symmetry.space_group_name_H-M   'P 1'
#
loop_
_entity.id
_entity.type
_entity.pdbx_description
1 polymer ?
#
loop_
_entity_poly.entity_id
_entity_poly.type
_entity_poly.pdbx_seq_one_letter_code
_entity_poly.pdbx_strand_id
1 'polypeptide(L)'
;MHQLTDYVLAVRTTGSPPAIEGVKSVDLVPGDDEDVIAATIAGLRASGLTAADFRSRVIYLAPEDPSCLVPYAALCGFAGRRVDAYAGGTVLEFSRLDPQGEGFPDAGRPNGYLEWGQVGGEEGVLPTVQVGSGTQRLVTPEAVTVIRYAARLRMVPPDSARDALATFVLVAALRRRADDRFPYLSTGDEPAPVTKDDPAQGIDLEKLRREAAKYRQELRAGRRGADMVPPVPVSPHNKRIAEAKSVDVRTVLTRLGSSSDDGNLWHCPRPSRHSNGDRNPSMKVYGDNRTRCHRCDAEKVGPIRLVIDVLGVTPDEAASFILDSDRVVDMRPA
;
A
#
# COMPACT_ATOMS: atom_id res chain seq x y z
N MET A 1 26.68 -13.98 -0.90
CA MET A 1 26.63 -14.47 0.49
C MET A 1 27.20 -13.41 1.39
N HIS A 2 26.31 -12.72 2.09
CA HIS A 2 26.67 -11.81 3.16
C HIS A 2 27.25 -12.53 4.37
N GLN A 3 28.14 -11.86 5.09
CA GLN A 3 28.55 -12.28 6.44
C GLN A 3 27.55 -11.74 7.47
N LEU A 4 27.47 -12.35 8.65
CA LEU A 4 26.55 -11.90 9.70
C LEU A 4 26.87 -10.47 10.21
N THR A 5 28.12 -10.04 10.05
CA THR A 5 28.63 -8.68 10.31
C THR A 5 28.24 -7.65 9.26
N ASP A 6 27.68 -8.04 8.10
CA ASP A 6 27.14 -7.11 7.09
C ASP A 6 25.80 -6.48 7.49
N TYR A 7 25.23 -6.88 8.65
CA TYR A 7 23.92 -6.48 9.14
C TYR A 7 24.05 -5.50 10.32
N VAL A 8 23.13 -4.53 10.38
CA VAL A 8 23.11 -3.47 11.40
C VAL A 8 22.19 -3.84 12.56
N LEU A 9 21.20 -4.69 12.30
CA LEU A 9 20.25 -5.21 13.28
C LEU A 9 19.98 -6.70 13.05
N ALA A 10 20.16 -7.49 14.09
CA ALA A 10 19.64 -8.84 14.25
C ALA A 10 18.36 -8.77 15.10
N VAL A 11 17.24 -9.27 14.56
CA VAL A 11 16.05 -9.59 15.35
C VAL A 11 16.10 -11.07 15.71
N ARG A 12 15.78 -11.40 16.96
CA ARG A 12 15.84 -12.76 17.52
C ARG A 12 14.51 -13.10 18.18
N THR A 13 14.21 -14.38 18.36
CA THR A 13 13.08 -14.86 19.18
C THR A 13 13.56 -15.88 20.22
N THR A 14 12.67 -16.39 21.07
CA THR A 14 12.93 -17.58 21.88
C THR A 14 13.50 -18.71 20.99
N GLY A 15 14.47 -19.48 21.52
CA GLY A 15 15.15 -20.55 20.79
C GLY A 15 16.16 -20.09 19.72
N SER A 16 16.31 -18.78 19.45
CA SER A 16 17.23 -18.29 18.41
C SER A 16 18.70 -18.37 18.84
N PRO A 17 19.64 -18.48 17.88
CA PRO A 17 21.09 -18.41 18.10
C PRO A 17 21.55 -17.21 18.96
N PRO A 18 22.76 -17.29 19.54
CA PRO A 18 23.38 -16.18 20.26
C PRO A 18 23.40 -14.87 19.46
N ALA A 19 23.44 -13.74 20.18
CA ALA A 19 23.63 -12.43 19.56
C ALA A 19 24.96 -12.38 18.79
N ILE A 20 24.97 -11.73 17.63
CA ILE A 20 26.17 -11.57 16.80
C ILE A 20 27.01 -10.43 17.37
N GLU A 21 28.30 -10.67 17.60
CA GLU A 21 29.22 -9.66 18.11
C GLU A 21 29.28 -8.43 17.17
N GLY A 22 29.21 -7.23 17.75
CA GLY A 22 29.18 -5.96 17.02
C GLY A 22 27.83 -5.57 16.40
N VAL A 23 26.80 -6.43 16.43
CA VAL A 23 25.50 -6.17 15.78
C VAL A 23 24.40 -5.79 16.78
N LYS A 24 23.67 -4.70 16.49
CA LYS A 24 22.33 -4.36 17.01
C LYS A 24 21.49 -5.61 17.27
N SER A 25 21.33 -6.12 18.49
CA SER A 25 20.40 -7.24 18.76
C SER A 25 19.13 -6.74 19.44
N VAL A 26 17.97 -7.24 19.00
CA VAL A 26 16.66 -6.99 19.61
C VAL A 26 15.85 -8.29 19.64
N ASP A 27 15.32 -8.62 20.81
CA ASP A 27 14.51 -9.83 21.00
C ASP A 27 13.02 -9.50 20.81
N LEU A 28 12.36 -10.27 19.94
CA LEU A 28 10.92 -10.30 19.73
C LEU A 28 10.40 -11.56 20.41
N VAL A 29 9.96 -11.42 21.65
CA VAL A 29 9.34 -12.49 22.44
C VAL A 29 7.82 -12.29 22.36
N PRO A 30 7.03 -13.24 21.82
CA PRO A 30 5.57 -13.18 21.87
C PRO A 30 5.06 -13.05 23.32
N GLY A 31 3.96 -12.32 23.51
CA GLY A 31 3.31 -12.21 24.83
C GLY A 31 2.47 -13.44 25.19
N ASP A 32 2.05 -13.54 26.44
CA ASP A 32 1.20 -14.61 26.95
C ASP A 32 -0.27 -14.40 26.54
N ASP A 33 -0.65 -14.89 25.36
CA ASP A 33 -2.02 -14.86 24.81
C ASP A 33 -2.28 -16.17 24.02
N GLU A 34 -3.53 -16.67 24.05
CA GLU A 34 -3.95 -17.86 23.30
C GLU A 34 -4.12 -17.58 21.80
N ASP A 35 -4.49 -16.35 21.38
CA ASP A 35 -4.35 -15.95 19.97
C ASP A 35 -2.88 -15.64 19.69
N VAL A 36 -2.18 -16.61 19.08
CA VAL A 36 -0.78 -16.50 18.63
C VAL A 36 -0.52 -15.21 17.81
N ILE A 37 -1.52 -14.69 17.11
CA ILE A 37 -1.42 -13.43 16.36
C ILE A 37 -1.43 -12.24 17.34
N ALA A 38 -2.30 -12.23 18.34
CA ALA A 38 -2.30 -11.20 19.40
C ALA A 38 -1.00 -11.24 20.21
N ALA A 39 -0.57 -12.44 20.65
CA ALA A 39 0.72 -12.69 21.31
C ALA A 39 1.90 -12.11 20.52
N THR A 40 1.99 -12.41 19.22
CA THR A 40 3.10 -11.96 18.37
C THR A 40 3.07 -10.44 18.15
N ILE A 41 1.90 -9.82 18.03
CA ILE A 41 1.74 -8.37 17.91
C ILE A 41 2.05 -7.65 19.25
N ALA A 42 1.71 -8.25 20.39
CA ALA A 42 2.11 -7.77 21.71
C ALA A 42 3.64 -7.83 21.89
N GLY A 43 4.27 -8.93 21.50
CA GLY A 43 5.73 -9.09 21.49
C GLY A 43 6.44 -8.08 20.58
N LEU A 44 5.92 -7.88 19.37
CA LEU A 44 6.40 -6.85 18.45
C LEU A 44 6.26 -5.44 19.04
N ARG A 45 5.18 -5.14 19.77
CA ARG A 45 4.99 -3.88 20.52
C ARG A 45 5.99 -3.72 21.66
N ALA A 46 6.27 -4.79 22.41
CA ALA A 46 7.23 -4.79 23.53
C ALA A 46 8.70 -4.68 23.07
N SER A 47 9.05 -5.21 21.90
CA SER A 47 10.43 -5.23 21.36
C SER A 47 11.09 -3.86 21.16
N GLY A 48 10.31 -2.76 21.19
CA GLY A 48 10.80 -1.40 20.91
C GLY A 48 11.23 -1.15 19.46
N LEU A 49 11.06 -2.12 18.56
CA LEU A 49 11.39 -1.98 17.13
C LEU A 49 10.61 -0.83 16.49
N THR A 50 11.30 0.02 15.72
CA THR A 50 10.67 1.16 15.05
C THR A 50 10.70 1.00 13.53
N ALA A 51 9.81 1.72 12.83
CA ALA A 51 9.85 1.79 11.37
C ALA A 51 11.12 2.44 10.79
N ALA A 52 12.01 3.01 11.63
CA ALA A 52 13.30 3.55 11.22
C ALA A 52 14.41 2.49 11.21
N ASP A 53 14.41 1.53 12.15
CA ASP A 53 15.40 0.44 12.22
C ASP A 53 15.46 -0.35 10.90
N PHE A 54 14.30 -0.65 10.32
CA PHE A 54 14.15 -1.39 9.05
C PHE A 54 14.59 -0.62 7.79
N ARG A 55 15.08 0.62 7.92
CA ARG A 55 15.83 1.33 6.85
C ARG A 55 17.24 0.75 6.67
N SER A 56 17.78 0.08 7.69
CA SER A 56 19.08 -0.58 7.64
C SER A 56 18.99 -2.01 7.08
N ARG A 57 20.14 -2.69 6.91
CA ARG A 57 20.16 -4.14 6.73
C ARG A 57 19.79 -4.81 8.05
N VAL A 58 18.68 -5.54 8.02
CA VAL A 58 18.16 -6.32 9.15
C VAL A 58 18.20 -7.79 8.78
N ILE A 59 18.62 -8.64 9.72
CA ILE A 59 18.52 -10.09 9.64
C ILE A 59 17.63 -10.62 10.76
N TYR A 60 16.83 -11.64 10.49
CA TYR A 60 16.14 -12.43 11.51
C TYR A 60 16.96 -13.68 11.83
N LEU A 61 17.40 -13.84 13.07
CA LEU A 61 17.99 -15.11 13.53
C LEU A 61 16.83 -16.01 13.93
N ALA A 62 16.64 -17.11 13.21
CA ALA A 62 15.56 -18.05 13.47
C ALA A 62 15.98 -19.08 14.53
N PRO A 63 15.03 -19.60 15.36
CA PRO A 63 15.21 -20.88 16.04
C PRO A 63 15.34 -22.02 15.02
N GLU A 64 15.66 -23.23 15.48
CA GLU A 64 15.94 -24.37 14.60
C GLU A 64 14.68 -25.01 14.00
N ASP A 65 13.50 -24.75 14.59
CA ASP A 65 12.21 -25.36 14.27
C ASP A 65 11.27 -24.46 13.42
N PRO A 66 10.17 -25.01 12.86
CA PRO A 66 9.30 -24.26 11.94
C PRO A 66 8.47 -23.12 12.56
N SER A 67 8.40 -23.00 13.89
CA SER A 67 7.69 -21.87 14.54
C SER A 67 8.29 -20.52 14.17
N CYS A 68 9.55 -20.49 13.71
CA CYS A 68 10.23 -19.32 13.15
C CYS A 68 9.41 -18.56 12.08
N LEU A 69 8.50 -19.23 11.38
CA LEU A 69 7.63 -18.63 10.37
C LEU A 69 6.65 -17.59 10.94
N VAL A 70 6.20 -17.74 12.19
CA VAL A 70 5.27 -16.83 12.86
C VAL A 70 5.89 -15.44 13.08
N PRO A 71 6.99 -15.27 13.85
CA PRO A 71 7.63 -13.96 14.00
C PRO A 71 8.20 -13.44 12.68
N TYR A 72 8.68 -14.31 11.77
CA TYR A 72 9.13 -13.88 10.44
C TYR A 72 8.02 -13.24 9.59
N ALA A 73 6.80 -13.80 9.63
CA ALA A 73 5.65 -13.22 8.93
C ALA A 73 5.25 -11.84 9.51
N ALA A 74 5.28 -11.70 10.84
CA ALA A 74 5.06 -10.43 11.52
C ALA A 74 6.14 -9.39 11.14
N LEU A 75 7.42 -9.80 11.14
CA LEU A 75 8.54 -8.95 10.73
C LEU A 75 8.44 -8.50 9.28
N CYS A 76 8.01 -9.37 8.35
CA CYS A 76 7.75 -8.98 6.97
C CYS A 76 6.66 -7.90 6.85
N GLY A 77 5.57 -8.03 7.64
CA GLY A 77 4.51 -7.02 7.72
C GLY A 77 4.99 -5.68 8.28
N PHE A 78 5.72 -5.72 9.39
CA PHE A 78 6.25 -4.53 10.06
C PHE A 78 7.36 -3.84 9.26
N ALA A 79 8.26 -4.59 8.63
CA ALA A 79 9.25 -4.08 7.69
C ALA A 79 8.61 -3.54 6.40
N GLY A 80 7.45 -4.07 6.01
CA GLY A 80 6.79 -3.81 4.72
C GLY A 80 7.60 -4.31 3.52
N ARG A 81 8.44 -5.32 3.76
CA ARG A 81 9.32 -6.00 2.79
C ARG A 81 9.81 -7.31 3.41
N ARG A 82 10.35 -8.21 2.60
CA ARG A 82 11.11 -9.37 3.10
C ARG A 82 12.37 -8.90 3.84
N VAL A 83 12.74 -9.67 4.87
CA VAL A 83 13.92 -9.47 5.71
C VAL A 83 14.83 -10.68 5.48
N ASP A 84 16.15 -10.53 5.50
CA ASP A 84 17.03 -11.69 5.37
C ASP A 84 16.92 -12.55 6.65
N ALA A 85 17.19 -13.85 6.56
CA ALA A 85 17.17 -14.73 7.73
C ALA A 85 18.48 -15.49 7.90
N TYR A 86 18.81 -15.89 9.13
CA TYR A 86 19.84 -16.87 9.45
C TYR A 86 19.17 -18.10 10.04
N ALA A 87 19.33 -19.25 9.38
CA ALA A 87 18.72 -20.52 9.77
C ALA A 87 19.59 -21.69 9.27
N GLY A 88 19.72 -22.76 10.06
CA GLY A 88 20.48 -23.96 9.65
C GLY A 88 21.92 -23.64 9.19
N GLY A 89 22.62 -22.77 9.93
CA GLY A 89 24.00 -22.37 9.66
C GLY A 89 24.24 -21.44 8.47
N THR A 90 23.20 -20.97 7.77
CA THR A 90 23.34 -20.12 6.56
C THR A 90 22.51 -18.85 6.63
N VAL A 91 23.01 -17.79 5.98
CA VAL A 91 22.21 -16.61 5.62
C VAL A 91 21.34 -16.93 4.41
N LEU A 92 20.11 -16.44 4.44
CA LEU A 92 19.08 -16.54 3.40
C LEU A 92 18.73 -15.11 2.96
N GLU A 93 19.28 -14.67 1.83
CA GLU A 93 19.19 -13.29 1.32
C GLU A 93 17.81 -12.97 0.68
N PHE A 94 16.73 -13.14 1.44
CA PHE A 94 15.34 -12.96 0.98
C PHE A 94 14.98 -11.54 0.56
N SER A 95 15.70 -10.52 1.05
CA SER A 95 15.52 -9.12 0.64
C SER A 95 16.01 -8.83 -0.79
N ARG A 96 16.75 -9.77 -1.40
CA ARG A 96 17.27 -9.70 -2.78
C ARG A 96 16.55 -10.63 -3.77
N LEU A 97 15.59 -11.42 -3.30
CA LEU A 97 14.87 -12.38 -4.14
C LEU A 97 13.74 -11.72 -4.93
N ASP A 98 14.15 -11.10 -6.04
CA ASP A 98 13.29 -10.69 -7.16
C ASP A 98 12.64 -11.93 -7.84
N PRO A 99 11.58 -11.78 -8.66
CA PRO A 99 10.37 -12.57 -8.47
C PRO A 99 10.37 -13.88 -9.27
N GLN A 100 11.22 -14.84 -8.91
CA GLN A 100 11.18 -16.17 -9.52
C GLN A 100 9.77 -16.81 -9.48
N GLY A 101 8.95 -16.46 -8.48
CA GLY A 101 7.53 -16.84 -8.37
C GLY A 101 6.65 -16.51 -9.59
N GLU A 102 6.99 -15.49 -10.39
CA GLU A 102 6.32 -15.16 -11.66
C GLU A 102 6.93 -15.94 -12.84
N GLY A 103 8.23 -16.24 -12.78
CA GLY A 103 8.95 -17.00 -13.80
C GLY A 103 8.71 -18.51 -13.79
N PHE A 104 8.12 -19.07 -12.73
CA PHE A 104 7.67 -20.47 -12.73
C PHE A 104 6.43 -20.64 -13.63
N PRO A 105 6.45 -21.53 -14.64
CA PRO A 105 5.28 -21.85 -15.44
C PRO A 105 4.23 -22.58 -14.60
N ASP A 106 2.95 -22.39 -14.91
CA ASP A 106 1.85 -23.17 -14.34
C ASP A 106 1.20 -24.06 -15.40
N ALA A 107 0.43 -25.07 -14.96
CA ALA A 107 -0.31 -25.98 -15.83
C ALA A 107 -1.59 -25.34 -16.40
N GLY A 108 -1.70 -24.01 -16.36
CA GLY A 108 -2.92 -23.25 -16.64
C GLY A 108 -3.79 -23.03 -15.41
N ARG A 109 -4.80 -22.18 -15.60
CA ARG A 109 -5.82 -21.87 -14.59
C ARG A 109 -6.83 -23.04 -14.46
N PRO A 110 -7.17 -23.50 -13.24
CA PRO A 110 -8.18 -24.55 -13.06
C PRO A 110 -9.57 -24.13 -13.57
N ASN A 111 -10.30 -25.08 -14.13
CA ASN A 111 -11.68 -24.89 -14.60
C ASN A 111 -12.68 -24.67 -13.44
N GLY A 112 -12.39 -25.22 -12.25
CA GLY A 112 -13.17 -25.01 -11.03
C GLY A 112 -12.57 -23.94 -10.11
N TYR A 113 -13.37 -23.40 -9.20
CA TYR A 113 -12.88 -22.53 -8.14
C TYR A 113 -12.18 -23.38 -7.06
N LEU A 114 -10.85 -23.23 -6.97
CA LEU A 114 -10.04 -23.87 -5.94
C LEU A 114 -10.08 -23.01 -4.67
N GLU A 115 -10.95 -23.38 -3.71
CA GLU A 115 -11.11 -22.62 -2.46
C GLU A 115 -9.91 -22.81 -1.53
N TRP A 116 -9.57 -24.06 -1.23
CA TRP A 116 -8.40 -24.48 -0.47
C TRP A 116 -7.45 -25.34 -1.31
N GLY A 117 -6.18 -25.32 -0.96
CA GLY A 117 -5.18 -26.31 -1.32
C GLY A 117 -4.14 -26.46 -0.21
N GLN A 118 -3.18 -27.36 -0.36
CA GLN A 118 -2.13 -27.59 0.63
C GLN A 118 -0.75 -27.73 -0.03
N VAL A 119 0.29 -27.25 0.66
CA VAL A 119 1.69 -27.51 0.32
C VAL A 119 2.34 -28.27 1.47
N GLY A 120 3.01 -29.37 1.16
CA GLY A 120 3.62 -30.25 2.16
C GLY A 120 2.60 -31.10 2.93
N GLY A 121 3.12 -31.89 3.87
CA GLY A 121 2.33 -32.88 4.62
C GLY A 121 1.89 -34.07 3.76
N GLU A 122 1.05 -34.92 4.33
CA GLU A 122 0.47 -36.06 3.62
C GLU A 122 -0.67 -35.64 2.68
N GLU A 123 -1.01 -36.52 1.72
CA GLU A 123 -2.16 -36.32 0.84
C GLU A 123 -3.47 -36.62 1.58
N GLY A 124 -4.48 -35.76 1.43
CA GLY A 124 -5.70 -35.83 2.24
C GLY A 124 -6.91 -35.20 1.55
N VAL A 125 -7.78 -34.54 2.32
CA VAL A 125 -9.05 -34.00 1.80
C VAL A 125 -8.85 -32.76 0.91
N LEU A 126 -7.69 -32.11 0.99
CA LEU A 126 -7.32 -30.97 0.15
C LEU A 126 -6.45 -31.42 -1.04
N PRO A 127 -6.50 -30.71 -2.18
CA PRO A 127 -5.47 -30.84 -3.22
C PRO A 127 -4.09 -30.46 -2.67
N THR A 128 -3.32 -31.47 -2.28
CA THR A 128 -1.97 -31.35 -1.72
C THR A 128 -0.93 -31.43 -2.82
N VAL A 129 0.06 -30.53 -2.78
CA VAL A 129 1.20 -30.55 -3.71
C VAL A 129 2.52 -30.47 -2.96
N GLN A 130 3.53 -31.17 -3.46
CA GLN A 130 4.86 -31.19 -2.86
C GLN A 130 5.78 -30.16 -3.53
N VAL A 131 6.69 -29.59 -2.73
CA VAL A 131 7.72 -28.65 -3.17
C VAL A 131 9.06 -29.20 -2.69
N GLY A 132 9.99 -29.43 -3.62
CA GLY A 132 11.30 -30.02 -3.29
C GLY A 132 12.13 -29.15 -2.34
N SER A 133 12.58 -29.73 -1.24
CA SER A 133 13.51 -29.13 -0.28
C SER A 133 14.96 -29.12 -0.81
N GLY A 134 15.85 -28.37 -0.15
CA GLY A 134 17.26 -28.30 -0.53
C GLY A 134 17.59 -27.37 -1.71
N THR A 135 18.65 -27.70 -2.46
CA THR A 135 19.30 -26.79 -3.42
C THR A 135 18.67 -26.76 -4.81
N GLN A 136 17.93 -27.80 -5.21
CA GLN A 136 17.10 -27.80 -6.41
C GLN A 136 15.63 -27.82 -5.99
N ARG A 137 15.02 -26.64 -5.91
CA ARG A 137 13.58 -26.47 -5.64
C ARG A 137 12.77 -26.94 -6.85
N LEU A 138 12.51 -28.24 -6.91
CA LEU A 138 11.62 -28.83 -7.89
C LEU A 138 10.17 -28.42 -7.55
N VAL A 139 9.58 -27.63 -8.44
CA VAL A 139 8.17 -27.24 -8.41
C VAL A 139 7.60 -27.58 -9.77
N THR A 140 6.59 -28.45 -9.83
CA THR A 140 5.94 -28.81 -11.11
C THR A 140 4.91 -27.75 -11.50
N PRO A 141 4.55 -27.61 -12.79
CA PRO A 141 3.54 -26.65 -13.22
C PRO A 141 2.18 -26.84 -12.52
N GLU A 142 1.84 -28.07 -12.16
CA GLU A 142 0.63 -28.43 -11.41
C GLU A 142 0.70 -27.92 -9.95
N ALA A 143 1.87 -28.05 -9.31
CA ALA A 143 2.11 -27.48 -7.99
C ALA A 143 2.02 -25.94 -8.01
N VAL A 144 2.56 -25.29 -9.05
CA VAL A 144 2.38 -23.84 -9.25
C VAL A 144 0.89 -23.50 -9.43
N THR A 145 0.16 -24.25 -10.26
CA THR A 145 -1.29 -24.07 -10.47
C THR A 145 -2.07 -24.12 -9.15
N VAL A 146 -1.86 -25.14 -8.31
CA VAL A 146 -2.53 -25.25 -7.00
C VAL A 146 -2.18 -24.04 -6.12
N ILE A 147 -0.89 -23.73 -5.96
CA ILE A 147 -0.42 -22.64 -5.10
C ILE A 147 -0.98 -21.27 -5.55
N ARG A 148 -0.85 -20.95 -6.84
CA ARG A 148 -1.16 -19.65 -7.46
C ARG A 148 -2.67 -19.37 -7.57
N TYR A 149 -3.48 -20.41 -7.78
CA TYR A 149 -4.92 -20.27 -7.97
C TYR A 149 -5.77 -20.55 -6.73
N ALA A 150 -5.30 -21.33 -5.75
CA ALA A 150 -6.05 -21.58 -4.52
C ALA A 150 -6.30 -20.27 -3.71
N ALA A 151 -7.56 -20.00 -3.38
CA ALA A 151 -7.95 -18.78 -2.68
C ALA A 151 -7.33 -18.71 -1.27
N ARG A 152 -7.29 -19.86 -0.60
CA ARG A 152 -6.54 -20.13 0.63
C ARG A 152 -5.59 -21.30 0.42
N LEU A 153 -4.59 -21.43 1.29
CA LEU A 153 -3.54 -22.43 1.15
C LEU A 153 -2.98 -22.76 2.55
N ARG A 154 -3.01 -24.04 2.93
CA ARG A 154 -2.22 -24.56 4.06
C ARG A 154 -0.78 -24.76 3.59
N MET A 155 0.16 -24.50 4.49
CA MET A 155 1.54 -24.95 4.36
C MET A 155 1.88 -25.75 5.61
N VAL A 156 2.08 -27.05 5.42
CA VAL A 156 2.77 -27.90 6.40
C VAL A 156 4.27 -27.71 6.14
N PRO A 157 5.04 -27.16 7.09
CA PRO A 157 6.43 -26.82 6.86
C PRO A 157 7.33 -28.07 6.93
N PRO A 158 8.44 -28.13 6.19
CA PRO A 158 9.54 -29.03 6.50
C PRO A 158 10.10 -28.77 7.91
N ASP A 159 10.56 -29.81 8.60
CA ASP A 159 11.00 -29.75 10.01
C ASP A 159 12.13 -28.74 10.30
N SER A 160 12.99 -28.49 9.31
CA SER A 160 14.12 -27.56 9.45
C SER A 160 13.64 -26.12 9.24
N ALA A 161 13.94 -25.20 10.17
CA ALA A 161 13.63 -23.77 10.01
C ALA A 161 14.17 -23.18 8.69
N ARG A 162 15.32 -23.68 8.21
CA ARG A 162 15.93 -23.28 6.94
C ARG A 162 15.04 -23.64 5.75
N ASP A 163 14.54 -24.87 5.70
CA ASP A 163 13.68 -25.35 4.62
C ASP A 163 12.24 -24.83 4.76
N ALA A 164 11.74 -24.65 5.99
CA ALA A 164 10.50 -23.95 6.29
C ALA A 164 10.52 -22.51 5.73
N LEU A 165 11.54 -21.71 6.06
CA LEU A 165 11.71 -20.34 5.53
C LEU A 165 11.90 -20.33 4.01
N ALA A 166 12.68 -21.28 3.47
CA ALA A 166 12.92 -21.41 2.03
C ALA A 166 11.63 -21.69 1.24
N THR A 167 10.82 -22.65 1.71
CA THR A 167 9.54 -23.03 1.11
C THR A 167 8.49 -21.95 1.31
N PHE A 168 8.41 -21.33 2.50
CA PHE A 168 7.50 -20.22 2.77
C PHE A 168 7.71 -19.04 1.81
N VAL A 169 8.97 -18.62 1.60
CA VAL A 169 9.28 -17.52 0.67
C VAL A 169 9.02 -17.90 -0.79
N LEU A 170 9.21 -19.16 -1.18
CA LEU A 170 8.82 -19.66 -2.50
C LEU A 170 7.29 -19.63 -2.67
N VAL A 171 6.54 -20.21 -1.74
CA VAL A 171 5.07 -20.21 -1.74
C VAL A 171 4.53 -18.78 -1.81
N ALA A 172 5.00 -17.88 -0.93
CA ALA A 172 4.57 -16.47 -0.94
C ALA A 172 4.81 -15.78 -2.29
N ALA A 173 5.91 -16.09 -2.98
CA ALA A 173 6.21 -15.59 -4.32
C ALA A 173 5.31 -16.20 -5.41
N LEU A 174 5.05 -17.51 -5.37
CA LEU A 174 4.18 -18.21 -6.33
C LEU A 174 2.71 -17.75 -6.22
N ARG A 175 2.26 -17.35 -5.02
CA ARG A 175 0.92 -16.81 -4.75
C ARG A 175 0.75 -15.32 -5.10
N ARG A 176 1.83 -14.63 -5.50
CA ARG A 176 1.81 -13.20 -5.78
C ARG A 176 0.86 -12.88 -6.94
N ARG A 177 0.11 -11.79 -6.80
CA ARG A 177 -0.68 -11.17 -7.90
C ARG A 177 -0.44 -9.66 -8.01
N ALA A 178 -0.16 -9.02 -6.88
CA ALA A 178 0.41 -7.68 -6.78
C ALA A 178 1.40 -7.68 -5.60
N ASP A 179 0.87 -7.96 -4.41
CA ASP A 179 1.63 -8.25 -3.19
C ASP A 179 1.81 -9.76 -2.96
N ASP A 180 2.78 -10.10 -2.11
CA ASP A 180 2.94 -11.42 -1.48
C ASP A 180 1.65 -11.82 -0.72
N ARG A 181 1.23 -13.08 -0.90
CA ARG A 181 0.17 -13.71 -0.12
C ARG A 181 0.71 -14.89 0.67
N PHE A 182 0.61 -14.84 1.99
CA PHE A 182 1.14 -15.88 2.86
C PHE A 182 0.15 -17.06 2.98
N PRO A 183 0.62 -18.29 3.19
CA PRO A 183 -0.21 -19.44 3.55
C PRO A 183 -0.63 -19.39 5.02
N TYR A 184 -1.49 -20.32 5.43
CA TYR A 184 -1.69 -20.66 6.83
C TYR A 184 -0.57 -21.62 7.24
N LEU A 185 0.02 -21.40 8.41
CA LEU A 185 0.92 -22.37 9.02
C LEU A 185 0.07 -23.47 9.66
N SER A 186 0.28 -24.71 9.20
CA SER A 186 -0.57 -25.86 9.53
C SER A 186 0.28 -27.05 9.96
N THR A 187 -0.25 -27.89 10.86
CA THR A 187 0.40 -29.15 11.27
C THR A 187 0.19 -30.26 10.25
N GLY A 188 -0.95 -30.23 9.56
CA GLY A 188 -1.42 -31.27 8.63
C GLY A 188 -2.63 -32.04 9.18
N ASP A 189 -2.82 -32.02 10.51
CA ASP A 189 -3.91 -32.71 11.21
C ASP A 189 -5.24 -31.94 11.19
N GLU A 190 -5.23 -30.69 10.72
CA GLU A 190 -6.41 -29.82 10.79
C GLU A 190 -7.57 -30.34 9.93
N PRO A 191 -8.82 -30.31 10.44
CA PRO A 191 -9.97 -30.94 9.80
C PRO A 191 -10.27 -30.36 8.41
N ALA A 192 -11.05 -31.10 7.61
CA ALA A 192 -11.54 -30.60 6.32
C ALA A 192 -12.29 -29.27 6.53
N PRO A 193 -11.91 -28.18 5.83
CA PRO A 193 -12.42 -26.85 6.12
C PRO A 193 -13.89 -26.70 5.71
N VAL A 194 -14.63 -25.95 6.53
CA VAL A 194 -16.05 -25.65 6.29
C VAL A 194 -16.23 -24.44 5.37
N THR A 195 -15.29 -23.48 5.40
CA THR A 195 -15.33 -22.28 4.54
C THR A 195 -13.93 -21.73 4.24
N LYS A 196 -13.80 -20.88 3.21
CA LYS A 196 -12.61 -20.08 2.87
C LYS A 196 -12.03 -19.18 3.97
N ASP A 197 -12.72 -18.99 5.10
CA ASP A 197 -12.29 -18.11 6.21
C ASP A 197 -12.32 -18.86 7.56
N ASP A 198 -12.38 -20.20 7.51
CA ASP A 198 -12.37 -21.11 8.65
C ASP A 198 -11.11 -20.94 9.53
N PRO A 199 -11.25 -20.59 10.83
CA PRO A 199 -10.11 -20.40 11.72
C PRO A 199 -9.42 -21.72 12.11
N ALA A 200 -10.04 -22.88 11.85
CA ALA A 200 -9.47 -24.19 12.14
C ALA A 200 -8.49 -24.69 11.06
N GLN A 201 -8.10 -23.90 10.05
CA GLN A 201 -7.04 -24.29 9.10
C GLN A 201 -5.59 -24.01 9.59
N GLY A 202 -5.39 -23.62 10.85
CA GLY A 202 -4.07 -23.26 11.41
C GLY A 202 -3.86 -21.74 11.52
N ILE A 203 -2.61 -21.29 11.68
CA ILE A 203 -2.29 -19.88 11.95
C ILE A 203 -2.26 -19.07 10.64
N ASP A 204 -3.17 -18.09 10.49
CA ASP A 204 -3.19 -17.17 9.33
C ASP A 204 -2.01 -16.18 9.37
N LEU A 205 -0.90 -16.55 8.71
CA LEU A 205 0.27 -15.70 8.58
C LEU A 205 -0.01 -14.43 7.74
N GLU A 206 -1.04 -14.42 6.89
CA GLU A 206 -1.47 -13.22 6.15
C GLU A 206 -2.26 -12.26 7.07
N LYS A 207 -3.14 -12.73 7.97
CA LYS A 207 -3.74 -11.92 9.06
C LYS A 207 -2.63 -11.31 9.93
N LEU A 208 -1.65 -12.11 10.35
CA LEU A 208 -0.51 -11.65 11.16
C LEU A 208 0.33 -10.58 10.45
N ARG A 209 0.70 -10.80 9.17
CA ARG A 209 1.38 -9.81 8.32
C ARG A 209 0.61 -8.48 8.25
N ARG A 210 -0.72 -8.55 8.12
CA ARG A 210 -1.60 -7.38 8.00
C ARG A 210 -1.70 -6.58 9.31
N GLU A 211 -1.89 -7.25 10.45
CA GLU A 211 -1.91 -6.59 11.75
C GLU A 211 -0.53 -5.97 12.11
N ALA A 212 0.58 -6.63 11.75
CA ALA A 212 1.92 -6.05 11.94
C ALA A 212 2.16 -4.83 11.04
N ALA A 213 1.67 -4.86 9.79
CA ALA A 213 1.72 -3.71 8.88
C ALA A 213 0.81 -2.55 9.34
N LYS A 214 -0.35 -2.86 9.95
CA LYS A 214 -1.28 -1.89 10.55
C LYS A 214 -0.68 -1.25 11.81
N TYR A 215 -0.09 -2.01 12.72
CA TYR A 215 0.65 -1.47 13.87
C TYR A 215 1.79 -0.53 13.43
N ARG A 216 2.49 -0.86 12.34
CA ARG A 216 3.49 0.05 11.74
C ARG A 216 2.89 1.35 11.21
N GLN A 217 1.63 1.35 10.76
CA GLN A 217 0.89 2.56 10.37
C GLN A 217 0.43 3.35 11.61
N GLU A 218 -0.04 2.68 12.67
CA GLU A 218 -0.37 3.27 13.97
C GLU A 218 0.83 4.05 14.54
N LEU A 219 2.04 3.45 14.58
CA LEU A 219 3.27 4.14 15.01
C LEU A 219 3.60 5.38 14.16
N ARG A 220 3.36 5.32 12.85
CA ARG A 220 3.59 6.46 11.93
C ARG A 220 2.56 7.57 12.15
N ALA A 221 1.30 7.22 12.41
CA ALA A 221 0.24 8.17 12.72
C ALA A 221 0.48 8.86 14.08
N GLY A 222 0.84 8.09 15.11
CA GLY A 222 1.21 8.61 16.44
C GLY A 222 2.38 9.59 16.37
N ARG A 223 3.45 9.26 15.65
CA ARG A 223 4.57 10.21 15.43
C ARG A 223 4.15 11.45 14.64
N ARG A 224 3.29 11.34 13.61
CA ARG A 224 2.74 12.52 12.91
C ARG A 224 1.84 13.39 13.79
N GLY A 225 1.21 12.83 14.81
CA GLY A 225 0.46 13.58 15.82
C GLY A 225 1.36 14.31 16.83
N ALA A 226 2.52 13.71 17.17
CA ALA A 226 3.53 14.35 18.03
C ALA A 226 4.31 15.44 17.27
N ASP A 227 4.74 15.16 16.04
CA ASP A 227 5.41 16.11 15.13
C ASP A 227 4.40 17.01 14.38
N MET A 228 3.31 17.42 15.06
CA MET A 228 2.50 18.54 14.57
C MET A 228 3.29 19.84 14.72
N VAL A 229 4.07 20.16 13.68
CA VAL A 229 4.45 21.55 13.39
C VAL A 229 3.17 22.39 13.50
N PRO A 230 3.10 23.40 14.39
CA PRO A 230 1.88 24.16 14.58
C PRO A 230 1.44 24.72 13.23
N PRO A 231 0.16 24.58 12.84
CA PRO A 231 -0.28 24.84 11.48
C PRO A 231 0.11 26.27 11.10
N VAL A 232 1.05 26.38 10.15
CA VAL A 232 1.67 27.66 9.74
C VAL A 232 0.53 28.65 9.52
N PRO A 233 0.42 29.72 10.33
CA PRO A 233 -0.79 30.54 10.36
C PRO A 233 -1.12 31.01 8.96
N VAL A 234 -2.22 30.50 8.39
CA VAL A 234 -2.53 30.69 6.97
C VAL A 234 -2.57 32.20 6.73
N SER A 235 -1.61 32.68 5.93
CA SER A 235 -1.35 34.11 5.80
C SER A 235 -2.63 34.83 5.35
N PRO A 236 -2.84 36.11 5.72
CA PRO A 236 -4.03 36.85 5.28
C PRO A 236 -4.24 36.78 3.75
N HIS A 237 -3.15 36.85 2.99
CA HIS A 237 -3.05 36.56 1.56
C HIS A 237 -3.58 35.15 1.18
N ASN A 238 -3.04 34.07 1.77
CA ASN A 238 -3.50 32.71 1.47
C ASN A 238 -4.95 32.45 1.88
N LYS A 239 -5.45 33.08 2.96
CA LYS A 239 -6.87 33.04 3.35
C LYS A 239 -7.74 33.71 2.28
N ARG A 240 -7.38 34.92 1.86
CA ARG A 240 -8.09 35.70 0.81
C ARG A 240 -8.13 34.97 -0.54
N ILE A 241 -7.03 34.31 -0.91
CA ILE A 241 -6.96 33.46 -2.12
C ILE A 241 -7.82 32.19 -1.97
N ALA A 242 -7.99 31.63 -0.78
CA ALA A 242 -8.90 30.49 -0.55
C ALA A 242 -10.37 30.93 -0.58
N GLU A 243 -10.68 32.07 0.04
CA GLU A 243 -11.99 32.71 0.05
C GLU A 243 -12.47 33.03 -1.38
N ALA A 244 -11.64 33.70 -2.18
CA ALA A 244 -11.93 33.99 -3.59
C ALA A 244 -12.07 32.74 -4.50
N LYS A 245 -11.55 31.57 -4.09
CA LYS A 245 -11.80 30.29 -4.80
C LYS A 245 -13.15 29.66 -4.45
N SER A 246 -13.79 30.09 -3.35
CA SER A 246 -15.08 29.54 -2.89
C SER A 246 -16.30 30.28 -3.44
N VAL A 247 -16.14 31.52 -3.95
CA VAL A 247 -17.20 32.28 -4.64
C VAL A 247 -17.65 31.53 -5.90
N ASP A 248 -18.96 31.46 -6.15
CA ASP A 248 -19.50 30.80 -7.35
C ASP A 248 -18.95 31.46 -8.63
N VAL A 249 -18.36 30.65 -9.49
CA VAL A 249 -17.84 31.04 -10.80
C VAL A 249 -18.90 31.72 -11.69
N ARG A 250 -20.21 31.48 -11.46
CA ARG A 250 -21.31 32.23 -12.11
C ARG A 250 -21.31 33.70 -11.72
N THR A 251 -21.19 34.03 -10.43
CA THR A 251 -21.10 35.42 -9.95
C THR A 251 -19.89 36.14 -10.55
N VAL A 252 -18.77 35.41 -10.68
CA VAL A 252 -17.53 35.92 -11.28
C VAL A 252 -17.69 36.10 -12.80
N LEU A 253 -18.37 35.18 -13.49
CA LEU A 253 -18.73 35.33 -14.92
C LEU A 253 -19.58 36.60 -15.13
N THR A 254 -20.64 36.81 -14.36
CA THR A 254 -21.49 38.01 -14.45
C THR A 254 -20.69 39.30 -14.24
N ARG A 255 -19.79 39.35 -13.24
CA ARG A 255 -18.90 40.51 -13.03
C ARG A 255 -17.91 40.73 -14.19
N LEU A 256 -17.50 39.68 -14.88
CA LEU A 256 -16.66 39.76 -16.08
C LEU A 256 -17.46 40.08 -17.37
N GLY A 257 -18.73 40.49 -17.26
CA GLY A 257 -19.56 40.88 -18.41
C GLY A 257 -20.18 39.70 -19.18
N SER A 258 -20.08 38.48 -18.65
CA SER A 258 -20.65 37.28 -19.25
C SER A 258 -22.15 37.17 -18.97
N SER A 259 -22.94 36.80 -19.98
CA SER A 259 -24.37 36.51 -19.89
C SER A 259 -24.68 35.04 -20.20
N SER A 260 -25.84 34.58 -19.77
CA SER A 260 -26.40 33.26 -20.08
C SER A 260 -27.93 33.33 -20.04
N ASP A 261 -28.59 32.74 -21.05
CA ASP A 261 -30.05 32.73 -21.15
C ASP A 261 -30.69 31.59 -20.33
N ASP A 262 -29.93 30.51 -20.06
CA ASP A 262 -30.41 29.28 -19.41
C ASP A 262 -29.65 28.91 -18.11
N GLY A 263 -28.61 29.67 -17.76
CA GLY A 263 -27.73 29.44 -16.62
C GLY A 263 -26.69 28.32 -16.79
N ASN A 264 -26.78 27.50 -17.85
CA ASN A 264 -25.88 26.37 -18.12
C ASN A 264 -24.79 26.72 -19.14
N LEU A 265 -25.14 27.49 -20.17
CA LEU A 265 -24.25 27.90 -21.24
C LEU A 265 -24.12 29.42 -21.28
N TRP A 266 -22.89 29.90 -21.11
CA TRP A 266 -22.53 31.30 -20.93
C TRP A 266 -21.73 31.80 -22.13
N HIS A 267 -21.82 33.10 -22.43
CA HIS A 267 -20.92 33.77 -23.36
C HIS A 267 -19.53 33.91 -22.75
N CYS A 268 -18.47 33.60 -23.48
CA CYS A 268 -17.11 33.72 -22.96
C CYS A 268 -16.70 35.20 -22.87
N PRO A 269 -16.22 35.69 -21.70
CA PRO A 269 -15.73 37.07 -21.55
C PRO A 269 -14.37 37.32 -22.23
N ARG A 270 -14.05 36.59 -23.31
CA ARG A 270 -12.86 36.75 -24.15
C ARG A 270 -13.25 36.69 -25.65
N PRO A 271 -14.22 37.51 -26.12
CA PRO A 271 -14.76 37.41 -27.48
C PRO A 271 -13.69 37.60 -28.57
N SER A 272 -12.61 38.34 -28.28
CA SER A 272 -11.45 38.52 -29.17
C SER A 272 -10.67 37.23 -29.46
N ARG A 273 -10.79 36.18 -28.62
CA ARG A 273 -10.20 34.86 -28.87
C ARG A 273 -11.10 33.95 -29.72
N HIS A 274 -12.27 34.43 -30.15
CA HIS A 274 -13.28 33.65 -30.85
C HIS A 274 -13.46 34.17 -32.28
N SER A 275 -13.34 33.28 -33.28
CA SER A 275 -13.46 33.61 -34.71
C SER A 275 -14.82 34.21 -35.13
N ASN A 276 -15.80 34.24 -34.21
CA ASN A 276 -17.14 34.76 -34.41
C ASN A 276 -17.52 35.85 -33.39
N GLY A 277 -16.57 36.39 -32.60
CA GLY A 277 -16.84 37.39 -31.56
C GLY A 277 -17.73 36.87 -30.41
N ASP A 278 -17.72 35.55 -30.20
CA ASP A 278 -18.62 34.82 -29.28
C ASP A 278 -20.13 35.07 -29.43
N ARG A 279 -20.61 35.29 -30.66
CA ARG A 279 -22.05 35.43 -30.98
C ARG A 279 -22.95 34.27 -30.52
N ASN A 280 -22.40 33.11 -30.17
CA ASN A 280 -23.13 31.96 -29.62
C ASN A 280 -22.51 31.57 -28.27
N PRO A 281 -23.29 31.28 -27.21
CA PRO A 281 -22.74 30.84 -25.93
C PRO A 281 -21.84 29.61 -26.07
N SER A 282 -20.73 29.60 -25.34
CA SER A 282 -19.58 28.72 -25.61
C SER A 282 -18.87 28.23 -24.35
N MET A 283 -19.29 28.71 -23.18
CA MET A 283 -18.65 28.51 -21.90
C MET A 283 -19.58 27.76 -20.95
N LYS A 284 -19.11 26.62 -20.43
CA LYS A 284 -19.92 25.73 -19.58
C LYS A 284 -19.41 25.76 -18.14
N VAL A 285 -20.33 26.00 -17.21
CA VAL A 285 -20.10 25.85 -15.77
C VAL A 285 -20.32 24.39 -15.35
N TYR A 286 -19.53 23.93 -14.39
CA TYR A 286 -19.59 22.57 -13.82
C TYR A 286 -19.82 22.64 -12.30
N GLY A 287 -20.38 21.57 -11.73
CA GLY A 287 -20.73 21.48 -10.31
C GLY A 287 -19.54 21.51 -9.32
N ASP A 288 -18.30 21.45 -9.81
CA ASP A 288 -17.05 21.53 -9.04
C ASP A 288 -16.49 22.97 -8.94
N ASN A 289 -17.36 23.99 -8.96
CA ASN A 289 -17.06 25.44 -9.02
C ASN A 289 -16.00 25.81 -10.07
N ARG A 290 -16.09 25.21 -11.25
CA ARG A 290 -15.19 25.47 -12.38
C ARG A 290 -15.96 25.73 -13.67
N THR A 291 -15.32 26.43 -14.59
CA THR A 291 -15.86 26.73 -15.91
C THR A 291 -14.88 26.31 -17.01
N ARG A 292 -15.37 26.12 -18.23
CA ARG A 292 -14.54 25.91 -19.41
C ARG A 292 -15.22 26.52 -20.64
N CYS A 293 -14.51 27.36 -21.38
CA CYS A 293 -14.88 27.72 -22.74
C CYS A 293 -14.36 26.66 -23.72
N HIS A 294 -15.26 26.14 -24.56
CA HIS A 294 -14.93 25.13 -25.57
C HIS A 294 -14.06 25.64 -26.73
N ARG A 295 -13.70 26.94 -26.75
CA ARG A 295 -12.78 27.57 -27.72
C ARG A 295 -11.50 28.10 -27.09
N CYS A 296 -11.59 28.77 -25.93
CA CYS A 296 -10.40 29.34 -25.26
C CYS A 296 -9.59 28.33 -24.43
N ASP A 297 -10.23 27.37 -23.78
CA ASP A 297 -9.63 26.68 -22.64
C ASP A 297 -9.37 25.19 -22.91
N ALA A 298 -8.13 24.74 -22.69
CA ALA A 298 -7.75 23.33 -22.79
C ALA A 298 -8.34 22.47 -21.66
N GLU A 299 -8.53 23.06 -20.47
CA GLU A 299 -9.01 22.38 -19.25
C GLU A 299 -10.08 23.22 -18.51
N LYS A 300 -10.55 22.73 -17.36
CA LYS A 300 -11.49 23.46 -16.49
C LYS A 300 -10.75 24.45 -15.58
N VAL A 301 -11.04 25.75 -15.70
CA VAL A 301 -10.48 26.80 -14.83
C VAL A 301 -11.41 27.15 -13.66
N GLY A 302 -10.82 27.49 -12.52
CA GLY A 302 -11.54 28.02 -11.35
C GLY A 302 -11.58 29.57 -11.32
N PRO A 303 -12.33 30.18 -10.39
CA PRO A 303 -12.62 31.62 -10.34
C PRO A 303 -11.41 32.54 -10.53
N ILE A 304 -10.36 32.38 -9.70
CA ILE A 304 -9.14 33.22 -9.79
C ILE A 304 -8.47 33.08 -11.16
N ARG A 305 -8.35 31.86 -11.71
CA ARG A 305 -7.67 31.64 -12.99
C ARG A 305 -8.47 32.25 -14.15
N LEU A 306 -9.79 32.18 -14.10
CA LEU A 306 -10.67 32.87 -15.05
C LEU A 306 -10.40 34.38 -15.06
N VAL A 307 -10.36 35.02 -13.89
CA VAL A 307 -10.12 36.47 -13.79
C VAL A 307 -8.71 36.86 -14.29
N ILE A 308 -7.68 36.07 -13.96
CA ILE A 308 -6.32 36.23 -14.51
C ILE A 308 -6.34 36.15 -16.06
N ASP A 309 -6.98 35.13 -16.64
CA ASP A 309 -7.02 34.91 -18.09
C ASP A 309 -7.89 35.91 -18.88
N VAL A 310 -8.73 36.68 -18.19
CA VAL A 310 -9.63 37.70 -18.78
C VAL A 310 -9.06 39.11 -18.61
N LEU A 311 -8.56 39.46 -17.42
CA LEU A 311 -8.09 40.81 -17.08
C LEU A 311 -6.57 40.99 -17.17
N GLY A 312 -5.79 39.90 -17.26
CA GLY A 312 -4.32 39.94 -17.33
C GLY A 312 -3.62 40.26 -16.00
N VAL A 313 -4.34 40.15 -14.87
CA VAL A 313 -3.90 40.56 -13.52
C VAL A 313 -3.21 39.45 -12.74
N THR A 314 -2.59 39.80 -11.61
CA THR A 314 -1.99 38.84 -10.65
C THR A 314 -3.06 38.06 -9.85
N PRO A 315 -2.70 36.96 -9.16
CA PRO A 315 -3.63 36.21 -8.31
C PRO A 315 -4.24 37.02 -7.15
N ASP A 316 -3.53 38.01 -6.61
CA ASP A 316 -4.04 38.89 -5.54
C ASP A 316 -5.06 39.90 -6.08
N GLU A 317 -4.75 40.57 -7.18
CA GLU A 317 -5.68 41.47 -7.87
C GLU A 317 -6.94 40.72 -8.35
N ALA A 318 -6.77 39.48 -8.82
CA ALA A 318 -7.90 38.59 -9.14
C ALA A 318 -8.73 38.22 -7.90
N ALA A 319 -8.09 37.95 -6.75
CA ALA A 319 -8.81 37.68 -5.50
C ALA A 319 -9.58 38.92 -5.02
N SER A 320 -8.98 40.11 -5.07
CA SER A 320 -9.66 41.37 -4.74
C SER A 320 -10.76 41.75 -5.73
N PHE A 321 -10.64 41.44 -7.02
CA PHE A 321 -11.76 41.58 -7.96
C PHE A 321 -12.94 40.66 -7.60
N ILE A 322 -12.66 39.43 -7.16
CA ILE A 322 -13.69 38.46 -6.77
C ILE A 322 -14.35 38.81 -5.42
N LEU A 323 -13.63 39.40 -4.48
CA LEU A 323 -14.16 39.68 -3.14
C LEU A 323 -14.67 41.12 -2.99
N ASP A 324 -13.92 42.11 -3.46
CA ASP A 324 -14.11 43.52 -3.10
C ASP A 324 -14.78 44.36 -4.20
N SER A 325 -14.94 43.83 -5.43
CA SER A 325 -15.34 44.63 -6.59
C SER A 325 -16.76 44.37 -7.07
N ASP A 326 -17.63 45.36 -6.92
CA ASP A 326 -18.95 45.42 -7.55
C ASP A 326 -18.91 45.83 -9.04
N ARG A 327 -17.70 46.01 -9.60
CA ARG A 327 -17.50 46.37 -11.00
C ARG A 327 -17.92 45.23 -11.93
N VAL A 328 -19.03 45.42 -12.63
CA VAL A 328 -19.30 44.70 -13.88
C VAL A 328 -18.43 45.30 -14.98
N VAL A 329 -17.72 44.46 -15.73
CA VAL A 329 -16.92 44.87 -16.89
C VAL A 329 -17.80 44.82 -18.14
N ASP A 330 -18.01 45.95 -18.82
CA ASP A 330 -18.58 45.89 -20.18
C ASP A 330 -17.50 45.41 -21.16
N MET A 331 -17.85 44.38 -21.93
CA MET A 331 -16.97 43.70 -22.88
C MET A 331 -17.50 43.80 -24.33
N ARG A 332 -18.48 44.66 -24.57
CA ARG A 332 -18.95 45.01 -25.91
C ARG A 332 -17.91 45.87 -26.63
N PRO A 333 -17.60 45.61 -27.91
CA PRO A 333 -16.79 46.53 -28.70
C PRO A 333 -17.57 47.84 -28.97
N ALA A 334 -16.81 48.94 -29.07
CA ALA A 334 -17.25 50.19 -29.68
C ALA A 334 -17.05 50.14 -31.21
#